data_AF-A0A914G3B0-F1
#
_entry.id   AF-A0A914G3B0-F1
#
_cell.length_a   1.000
_cell.length_b   1.000
_cell.length_c   1.000
_cell.angle_alpha   90.00
_cell.angle_beta   90.00
_cell.angle_gamma   90.00
#
_symmetry.space_group_name_H-M   'P 1'
#
loop_
_entity.id
_entity.type
_entity.pdbx_description
1 polymer ?
#
loop_
_entity_poly.entity_id
_entity_poly.type
_entity_poly.pdbx_seq_one_letter_code
_entity_poly.pdbx_strand_id
1 'polypeptide(L)'
;MILLAKEFKEILGELLITAPLTKNETHLPCPAALRKKIIIKHKKLQIDHGNNYGDDDEDILTKAKKRGILYLYDDVHHHWTRHIFVVLEQKLCYIADPIEDANEAADGGKEKFDKEKAKKEEPENQEYAELNEFGFSSEEMHITEEWYHGNIDARQAAEQLLKHVDKGDGLYLVRKSATLIGNFVLSV
;
A
#
# COMPACT_ATOMS: atom_id res chain seq x y z
N MET A 1 -4.45 -21.26 -5.78
CA MET A 1 -3.42 -20.79 -6.73
C MET A 1 -3.35 -21.58 -8.05
N ILE A 2 -3.65 -22.89 -8.10
CA ILE A 2 -3.58 -23.69 -9.35
C ILE A 2 -4.53 -23.18 -10.44
N LEU A 3 -5.73 -22.73 -10.06
CA LEU A 3 -6.72 -22.21 -11.00
C LEU A 3 -6.24 -20.94 -11.71
N LEU A 4 -5.78 -19.94 -10.93
CA LEU A 4 -5.25 -18.68 -11.46
C LEU A 4 -4.03 -18.89 -12.36
N ALA A 5 -3.12 -19.81 -12.00
CA ALA A 5 -1.96 -20.13 -12.82
C ALA A 5 -2.36 -20.76 -14.18
N LYS A 6 -3.44 -21.55 -14.22
CA LYS A 6 -3.98 -22.10 -15.46
C LYS A 6 -4.61 -21.00 -16.32
N GLU A 7 -5.42 -20.14 -15.71
CA GLU A 7 -6.07 -19.01 -16.38
C GLU A 7 -5.04 -18.03 -16.96
N PHE A 8 -3.97 -17.71 -16.22
CA PHE A 8 -2.91 -16.86 -16.76
C PHE A 8 -2.26 -17.45 -17.99
N LYS A 9 -1.99 -18.76 -18.02
CA LYS A 9 -1.45 -19.42 -19.22
C LYS A 9 -2.43 -19.40 -20.38
N GLU A 10 -3.71 -19.62 -20.10
CA GLU A 10 -4.77 -19.69 -21.11
C GLU A 10 -5.09 -18.31 -21.72
N ILE A 11 -5.22 -17.29 -20.89
CA ILE A 11 -5.62 -15.92 -21.29
C ILE A 11 -4.43 -15.16 -21.89
N LEU A 12 -3.28 -15.18 -21.20
CA LEU A 12 -2.13 -14.35 -21.58
C LEU A 12 -1.26 -15.03 -22.64
N GLY A 13 -1.34 -16.36 -22.78
CA GLY A 13 -0.67 -17.12 -23.83
C GLY A 13 0.80 -16.74 -24.02
N GLU A 14 1.14 -16.28 -25.22
CA GLU A 14 2.51 -15.90 -25.60
C GLU A 14 3.01 -14.58 -24.98
N LEU A 15 2.10 -13.76 -24.44
CA LEU A 15 2.46 -12.54 -23.74
C LEU A 15 3.07 -12.88 -22.37
N LEU A 16 2.67 -13.99 -21.76
CA LEU A 16 3.17 -14.41 -20.45
C LEU A 16 4.58 -15.00 -20.54
N ILE A 17 5.51 -14.43 -19.78
CA ILE A 17 6.84 -15.01 -19.61
C ILE A 17 6.77 -16.18 -18.63
N THR A 18 6.97 -17.39 -19.14
CA THR A 18 6.98 -18.64 -18.35
C THR A 18 8.38 -19.25 -18.21
N ALA A 19 9.35 -18.76 -18.98
CA ALA A 19 10.74 -19.20 -18.98
C ALA A 19 11.68 -17.99 -19.22
N PRO A 20 12.98 -18.10 -18.86
CA PRO A 20 13.98 -17.09 -19.20
C PRO A 20 14.00 -16.81 -20.71
N LEU A 21 14.23 -15.55 -21.11
CA LEU A 21 14.21 -15.13 -22.52
C LEU A 21 15.44 -15.69 -23.27
N THR A 22 16.59 -15.77 -22.60
CA THR A 22 17.79 -16.44 -23.09
C THR A 22 18.38 -17.40 -22.07
N LYS A 23 19.05 -18.45 -22.56
CA LYS A 23 19.42 -19.63 -21.77
C LYS A 23 20.53 -19.38 -20.74
N ASN A 24 21.32 -18.30 -20.88
CA ASN A 24 22.48 -17.98 -20.02
C ASN A 24 22.48 -16.49 -19.59
N GLU A 25 21.30 -15.95 -19.27
CA GLU A 25 21.16 -14.57 -18.80
C GLU A 25 21.84 -14.38 -17.43
N THR A 26 22.85 -13.50 -17.34
CA THR A 26 23.47 -13.07 -16.07
C THR A 26 22.87 -11.77 -15.54
N HIS A 27 22.09 -11.07 -16.36
CA HIS A 27 21.48 -9.79 -16.05
C HIS A 27 20.01 -9.77 -16.48
N LEU A 28 19.24 -8.88 -15.87
CA LEU A 28 17.84 -8.67 -16.26
C LEU A 28 17.75 -8.16 -17.71
N PRO A 29 16.72 -8.58 -18.46
CA PRO A 29 16.51 -8.15 -19.83
C PRO A 29 16.22 -6.64 -19.90
N CYS A 30 16.61 -5.99 -20.99
CA CYS A 30 16.29 -4.58 -21.20
C CYS A 30 14.79 -4.38 -21.50
N PRO A 31 14.23 -3.18 -21.27
CA PRO A 31 12.80 -2.92 -21.51
C PRO A 31 12.34 -3.25 -22.93
N ALA A 32 13.21 -3.05 -23.93
CA ALA A 32 12.90 -3.38 -25.32
C ALA A 32 12.70 -4.88 -25.55
N ALA A 33 13.44 -5.73 -24.83
CA ALA A 33 13.30 -7.19 -24.89
C ALA A 33 12.02 -7.70 -24.22
N LEU A 34 11.43 -6.91 -23.33
CA LEU A 34 10.18 -7.21 -22.62
C LEU A 34 8.94 -6.58 -23.30
N ARG A 35 9.08 -6.02 -24.50
CA ARG A 35 7.97 -5.35 -25.17
C ARG A 35 6.81 -6.35 -25.42
N LYS A 36 5.61 -5.99 -24.96
CA LYS A 36 4.39 -6.81 -25.00
C LYS A 36 4.53 -8.13 -24.23
N LYS A 37 5.38 -8.18 -23.21
CA LYS A 37 5.49 -9.32 -22.30
C LYS A 37 4.95 -8.97 -20.93
N ILE A 38 4.34 -9.95 -20.27
CA ILE A 38 3.75 -9.85 -18.95
C ILE A 38 4.54 -10.77 -18.02
N ILE A 39 4.98 -10.22 -16.89
CA ILE A 39 5.74 -10.93 -15.86
C ILE A 39 4.83 -11.05 -14.63
N ILE A 40 4.75 -12.26 -14.06
CA ILE A 40 4.04 -12.49 -12.80
C ILE A 40 5.05 -12.34 -11.65
N LYS A 41 4.87 -11.32 -10.81
CA LYS A 41 5.56 -11.18 -9.52
C LYS A 41 4.74 -11.90 -8.45
N HIS A 42 5.25 -12.99 -7.90
CA HIS A 42 4.63 -13.72 -6.80
C HIS A 42 5.70 -14.40 -5.93
N LYS A 43 5.43 -14.57 -4.62
CA LYS A 43 6.29 -15.34 -3.70
C LYS A 43 6.56 -16.71 -4.31
N LYS A 44 7.83 -17.03 -4.56
CA LYS A 44 8.24 -18.34 -5.08
C LYS A 44 8.29 -19.32 -3.91
N LEU A 45 7.85 -20.55 -4.15
CA LEU A 45 8.04 -21.63 -3.20
C LEU A 45 9.55 -21.88 -3.06
N GLN A 46 10.05 -21.86 -1.83
CA GLN A 46 11.43 -22.24 -1.55
C GLN A 46 11.58 -23.73 -1.86
N ILE A 47 12.53 -24.07 -2.73
CA ILE A 47 12.76 -25.45 -3.19
C ILE A 47 13.72 -26.19 -2.25
N ASP A 48 14.55 -25.46 -1.49
CA ASP A 48 15.57 -26.04 -0.62
C ASP A 48 15.25 -25.82 0.87
N HIS A 49 15.35 -26.91 1.64
CA HIS A 49 15.27 -26.91 3.09
C HIS A 49 16.48 -26.18 3.70
N GLY A 50 16.31 -24.91 4.10
CA GLY A 50 17.23 -24.25 5.02
C GLY A 50 17.65 -22.84 4.64
N ASN A 51 16.80 -21.86 4.92
CA ASN A 51 17.13 -20.77 5.84
C ASN A 51 15.89 -19.89 6.01
N ASN A 52 15.27 -20.01 7.18
CA ASN A 52 14.19 -19.14 7.61
C ASN A 52 14.83 -17.84 8.11
N TYR A 53 15.25 -16.97 7.19
CA TYR A 53 15.48 -15.57 7.54
C TYR A 53 14.09 -14.97 7.77
N GLY A 54 13.85 -14.55 9.01
CA GLY A 54 12.57 -14.04 9.48
C GLY A 54 12.04 -12.97 8.53
N ASP A 55 10.88 -13.27 7.96
CA ASP A 55 10.01 -12.37 7.21
C ASP A 55 9.37 -11.42 8.24
N ASP A 56 10.19 -10.55 8.85
CA ASP A 56 9.70 -9.56 9.84
C ASP A 56 9.16 -8.30 9.15
N ASP A 57 9.26 -8.22 7.82
CA ASP A 57 8.64 -7.20 6.96
C ASP A 57 7.16 -7.52 6.63
N GLU A 58 6.47 -8.29 7.48
CA GLU A 58 5.03 -8.51 7.39
C GLU A 58 4.28 -7.29 7.95
N ASP A 59 3.71 -6.51 7.02
CA ASP A 59 2.90 -5.30 7.23
C ASP A 59 1.92 -5.45 8.42
N ILE A 60 1.74 -4.40 9.20
CA ILE A 60 0.79 -4.33 10.32
C ILE A 60 -0.60 -4.77 9.90
N LEU A 61 -0.97 -4.50 8.64
CA LEU A 61 -2.18 -5.03 8.06
C LEU A 61 -2.19 -6.56 8.13
N THR A 62 -1.21 -7.28 7.57
CA THR A 62 -1.23 -8.75 7.48
C THR A 62 -1.32 -9.44 8.85
N LYS A 63 -0.82 -8.81 9.92
CA LYS A 63 -0.92 -9.28 11.32
C LYS A 63 -2.26 -8.99 12.01
N ALA A 64 -3.18 -8.26 11.39
CA ALA A 64 -4.45 -7.88 12.00
C ALA A 64 -5.41 -9.07 12.20
N LYS A 65 -5.92 -9.24 13.42
CA LYS A 65 -6.99 -10.21 13.75
C LYS A 65 -8.34 -9.79 13.19
N LYS A 66 -8.60 -8.49 13.18
CA LYS A 66 -9.84 -7.90 12.65
C LYS A 66 -9.55 -6.52 12.12
N ARG A 67 -10.19 -6.18 11.01
CA ARG A 67 -10.18 -4.86 10.40
C ARG A 67 -11.61 -4.42 10.17
N GLY A 68 -11.86 -3.12 10.19
CA GLY A 68 -13.16 -2.58 9.85
C GLY A 68 -13.25 -1.08 10.04
N ILE A 69 -14.31 -0.50 9.46
CA ILE A 69 -14.64 0.90 9.65
C ILE A 69 -15.52 1.03 10.90
N LEU A 70 -15.15 1.94 11.79
CA LEU A 70 -16.00 2.39 12.88
C LEU A 70 -15.99 3.92 12.94
N TYR A 71 -16.89 4.49 13.73
CA TYR A 71 -16.98 5.92 13.95
C TYR A 71 -16.52 6.26 15.37
N LEU A 72 -15.71 7.31 15.51
CA LEU A 72 -15.36 7.92 16.78
C LEU A 72 -16.10 9.24 16.92
N TYR A 73 -16.67 9.48 18.10
CA TYR A 73 -17.32 10.76 18.37
C TYR A 73 -16.28 11.77 18.81
N ASP A 74 -16.23 12.91 18.13
CA ASP A 74 -15.40 14.05 18.52
C ASP A 74 -16.19 14.95 19.48
N ASP A 75 -15.75 14.99 20.75
CA ASP A 75 -16.37 15.82 21.79
C ASP A 75 -16.13 17.33 21.60
N VAL A 76 -15.14 17.72 20.78
CA VAL A 76 -14.80 19.12 20.50
C VAL A 76 -15.67 19.67 19.38
N HIS A 77 -15.78 18.92 18.28
CA HIS A 77 -16.53 19.34 17.10
C HIS A 77 -17.96 18.78 17.04
N HIS A 78 -18.33 17.92 18.00
CA HIS A 78 -19.66 17.32 18.16
C HIS A 78 -20.17 16.52 16.95
N HIS A 79 -19.27 15.88 16.20
CA HIS A 79 -19.64 15.00 15.09
C HIS A 79 -18.94 13.64 15.20
N TRP A 80 -19.48 12.67 14.46
CA TRP A 80 -18.86 11.36 14.30
C TRP A 80 -17.86 11.42 13.15
N THR A 81 -16.65 10.91 13.37
CA THR A 81 -15.59 10.82 12.37
C THR A 81 -15.32 9.37 12.03
N ARG A 82 -15.29 9.08 10.72
CA ARG A 82 -15.02 7.74 10.22
C ARG A 82 -13.54 7.39 10.37
N HIS A 83 -13.31 6.19 10.89
CA HIS A 83 -11.99 5.70 11.20
C HIS A 83 -11.82 4.25 10.77
N ILE A 84 -10.63 3.93 10.28
CA ILE A 84 -10.23 2.55 9.99
C ILE A 84 -9.61 1.98 11.26
N PHE A 85 -10.20 0.90 11.76
CA PHE A 85 -9.72 0.20 12.95
C PHE A 85 -9.01 -1.09 12.58
N VAL A 86 -7.85 -1.29 13.19
CA VAL A 86 -7.02 -2.49 13.06
C VAL A 86 -6.81 -3.09 14.45
N VAL A 87 -7.37 -4.27 14.66
CA VAL A 87 -7.22 -5.04 15.89
C VAL A 87 -6.03 -5.97 15.75
N LEU A 88 -4.97 -5.71 16.51
CA LEU A 88 -3.80 -6.58 16.67
C LEU A 88 -3.97 -7.46 17.92
N GLU A 89 -2.98 -8.31 18.20
CA GLU A 89 -3.08 -9.22 19.36
C GLU A 89 -3.17 -8.51 20.71
N GLN A 90 -2.47 -7.40 20.86
CA GLN A 90 -2.34 -6.66 22.13
C GLN A 90 -2.63 -5.16 21.97
N LYS A 91 -3.03 -4.72 20.78
CA LYS A 91 -3.19 -3.30 20.46
C LYS A 91 -4.41 -3.10 19.56
N LEU A 92 -5.04 -1.93 19.71
CA LEU A 92 -6.02 -1.40 18.77
C LEU A 92 -5.42 -0.15 18.14
N CYS A 93 -5.30 -0.14 16.83
CA CYS A 93 -4.84 1.01 16.07
C CYS A 93 -6.04 1.59 15.31
N TYR A 94 -6.11 2.91 15.21
CA TYR A 94 -7.09 3.58 14.37
C TYR A 94 -6.47 4.76 13.64
N ILE A 95 -6.96 5.01 12.42
CA ILE A 95 -6.50 6.11 11.57
C ILE A 95 -7.74 6.83 11.05
N ALA A 96 -7.73 8.16 11.15
CA ALA A 96 -8.80 9.00 10.62
C ALA A 96 -8.79 8.93 9.09
N ASP A 97 -9.96 8.70 8.50
CA ASP A 97 -10.13 8.70 7.06
C ASP A 97 -10.29 10.16 6.57
N PRO A 98 -9.33 10.70 5.80
CA PRO A 98 -9.35 12.10 5.36
C PRO A 98 -10.45 12.40 4.32
N ILE A 99 -11.21 11.40 3.85
CA ILE A 99 -12.23 11.58 2.80
C ILE A 99 -13.45 12.38 3.32
N GLU A 100 -13.70 12.44 4.64
CA GLU A 100 -14.81 13.24 5.19
C GLU A 100 -14.56 14.76 5.12
N ASP A 101 -13.31 15.22 5.31
CA ASP A 101 -12.97 16.65 5.32
C ASP A 101 -13.20 17.36 3.97
N ALA A 102 -13.22 16.61 2.87
CA ALA A 102 -13.41 17.18 1.52
C ALA A 102 -14.88 17.49 1.19
N ASN A 103 -15.85 16.92 1.92
CA ASN A 103 -17.27 17.02 1.58
C ASN A 103 -18.05 18.02 2.46
N GLU A 104 -17.55 18.38 3.65
CA GLU A 104 -18.26 19.30 4.56
C GLU A 104 -18.04 20.80 4.27
N ALA A 105 -17.08 21.16 3.42
CA ALA A 105 -16.81 22.56 3.06
C ALA A 105 -17.75 23.13 1.96
N ALA A 106 -18.76 22.39 1.51
CA ALA A 106 -19.65 22.77 0.40
C ALA A 106 -21.13 22.79 0.79
N ASP A 107 -21.49 23.50 1.86
CA ASP A 107 -22.88 23.93 2.08
C ASP A 107 -23.17 25.16 1.20
N GLY A 108 -23.88 24.93 0.10
CA GLY A 108 -24.22 25.97 -0.87
C GLY A 108 -24.87 25.45 -2.15
N GLY A 109 -25.89 24.59 -2.01
CA GLY A 109 -26.88 24.19 -3.02
C GLY A 109 -26.52 24.17 -4.52
N LYS A 110 -26.43 22.96 -5.10
CA LYS A 110 -27.25 22.52 -6.26
C LYS A 110 -26.85 21.12 -6.76
N GLU A 111 -27.90 20.36 -7.04
CA GLU A 111 -28.05 19.29 -8.04
C GLU A 111 -27.21 18.00 -7.93
N LYS A 112 -27.95 16.89 -7.78
CA LYS A 112 -27.50 15.51 -7.97
C LYS A 112 -26.83 15.40 -9.35
N PHE A 113 -25.51 15.29 -9.39
CA PHE A 113 -24.77 14.91 -10.58
C PHE A 113 -24.49 13.41 -10.52
N ASP A 114 -25.08 12.66 -11.45
CA ASP A 114 -24.93 11.22 -11.59
C ASP A 114 -23.44 10.82 -11.72
N LYS A 115 -22.92 10.17 -10.68
CA LYS A 115 -21.57 9.56 -10.64
C LYS A 115 -21.48 8.26 -11.46
N GLU A 116 -22.11 8.19 -12.63
CA GLU A 116 -22.07 6.98 -13.48
C GLU A 116 -21.03 7.03 -14.60
N LYS A 117 -20.18 8.06 -14.69
CA LYS A 117 -19.15 8.14 -15.74
C LYS A 117 -17.79 8.61 -15.23
N ALA A 118 -17.09 7.71 -14.54
CA ALA A 118 -15.62 7.70 -14.52
C ALA A 118 -15.07 6.31 -14.14
N LYS A 119 -15.59 5.23 -14.72
CA LYS A 119 -14.82 3.97 -14.78
C LYS A 119 -13.70 4.18 -15.80
N LYS A 120 -12.51 4.53 -15.34
CA LYS A 120 -11.28 4.20 -16.07
C LYS A 120 -11.00 2.74 -15.72
N GLU A 121 -11.07 1.90 -16.73
CA GLU A 121 -10.83 0.46 -16.68
C GLU A 121 -9.34 0.21 -16.40
N GLU A 122 -8.96 0.18 -15.12
CA GLU A 122 -7.72 -0.47 -14.68
C GLU A 122 -8.06 -1.88 -14.18
N PRO A 123 -7.18 -2.88 -14.40
CA PRO A 123 -7.47 -4.26 -14.06
C PRO A 123 -7.61 -4.41 -12.53
N GLU A 124 -8.85 -4.52 -12.06
CA GLU A 124 -9.21 -4.74 -10.65
C GLU A 124 -8.63 -6.06 -10.17
N ASN A 125 -7.61 -6.00 -9.31
CA ASN A 125 -7.15 -7.14 -8.54
C ASN A 125 -8.10 -7.31 -7.33
N GLN A 126 -8.62 -8.51 -7.09
CA GLN A 126 -9.69 -8.77 -6.10
C GLN A 126 -9.32 -8.34 -4.67
N GLU A 127 -8.05 -8.44 -4.32
CA GLU A 127 -7.53 -7.96 -3.02
C GLU A 127 -7.60 -6.42 -2.89
N TYR A 128 -7.51 -5.69 -4.00
CA TYR A 128 -7.60 -4.24 -4.06
C TYR A 128 -9.04 -3.74 -4.17
N ALA A 129 -9.96 -4.57 -4.69
CA ALA A 129 -11.38 -4.29 -4.73
C ALA A 129 -11.98 -4.32 -3.32
N GLU A 130 -11.62 -5.33 -2.50
CA GLU A 130 -12.04 -5.41 -1.10
C GLU A 130 -11.46 -4.25 -0.28
N LEU A 131 -10.21 -3.83 -0.52
CA LEU A 131 -9.62 -2.65 0.14
C LEU A 131 -10.25 -1.32 -0.32
N ASN A 132 -10.52 -1.15 -1.62
CA ASN A 132 -11.24 0.03 -2.12
C ASN A 132 -12.67 0.13 -1.54
N GLU A 133 -13.33 -1.00 -1.27
CA GLU A 133 -14.65 -1.04 -0.62
C GLU A 133 -14.61 -0.54 0.84
N PHE A 134 -13.45 -0.64 1.50
CA PHE A 134 -13.19 -0.02 2.82
C PHE A 134 -12.63 1.41 2.73
N GLY A 135 -12.55 2.00 1.53
CA GLY A 135 -12.11 3.39 1.31
C GLY A 135 -10.61 3.57 1.13
N PHE A 136 -9.82 2.50 1.06
CA PHE A 136 -8.38 2.62 0.87
C PHE A 136 -8.05 3.17 -0.53
N SER A 137 -7.67 4.43 -0.61
CA SER A 137 -7.01 4.99 -1.79
C SER A 137 -5.64 4.35 -1.98
N SER A 138 -5.10 4.27 -3.21
CA SER A 138 -3.68 3.93 -3.41
C SER A 138 -2.72 4.84 -2.63
N GLU A 139 -3.20 6.01 -2.21
CA GLU A 139 -2.50 6.96 -1.35
C GLU A 139 -2.49 6.56 0.13
N GLU A 140 -3.17 5.49 0.57
CA GLU A 140 -3.24 5.09 1.98
C GLU A 140 -2.45 3.81 2.31
N MET A 141 -2.05 3.05 1.29
CA MET A 141 -1.29 1.81 1.48
C MET A 141 0.06 2.04 2.17
N HIS A 142 0.71 3.18 1.89
CA HIS A 142 1.99 3.48 2.52
C HIS A 142 1.87 3.94 3.98
N ILE A 143 0.65 4.20 4.49
CA ILE A 143 0.46 4.70 5.86
C ILE A 143 0.65 3.59 6.90
N THR A 144 0.49 2.33 6.50
CA THR A 144 0.63 1.16 7.38
C THR A 144 2.06 0.63 7.46
N GLU A 145 2.93 1.14 6.60
CA GLU A 145 4.32 0.72 6.47
C GLU A 145 5.20 1.32 7.57
N GLU A 146 6.11 0.52 8.13
CA GLU A 146 6.98 0.93 9.24
C GLU A 146 7.95 2.05 8.87
N TRP A 147 8.26 2.20 7.59
CA TRP A 147 9.13 3.26 7.07
C TRP A 147 8.40 4.59 6.90
N TYR A 148 7.07 4.65 7.05
CA TYR A 148 6.30 5.89 6.94
C TYR A 148 5.97 6.48 8.33
N HIS A 149 6.40 7.72 8.55
CA HIS A 149 6.30 8.39 9.85
C HIS A 149 5.31 9.56 9.84
N GLY A 150 4.53 9.74 8.78
CA GLY A 150 3.49 10.78 8.72
C GLY A 150 4.06 12.20 8.84
N ASN A 151 3.41 13.05 9.66
CA ASN A 151 3.76 14.46 9.81
C ASN A 151 4.80 14.68 10.91
N ILE A 152 6.03 14.22 10.67
CA ILE A 152 7.19 14.52 11.54
C ILE A 152 8.09 15.56 10.88
N ASP A 153 8.76 16.36 11.71
CA ASP A 153 9.73 17.34 11.23
C ASP A 153 11.10 16.71 10.91
N ALA A 154 11.97 17.48 10.27
CA ALA A 154 13.30 17.00 9.87
C ALA A 154 14.20 16.64 11.07
N ARG A 155 13.97 17.26 12.23
CA ARG A 155 14.78 17.02 13.43
C ARG A 155 14.36 15.71 14.09
N GLN A 156 13.07 15.47 14.25
CA GLN A 156 12.51 14.22 14.74
C GLN A 156 12.91 13.06 13.84
N ALA A 157 12.89 13.26 12.51
CA ALA A 157 13.37 12.25 11.56
C ALA A 157 14.84 11.88 11.81
N ALA A 158 15.72 12.88 11.95
CA ALA A 158 17.14 12.65 12.24
C ALA A 158 17.34 11.93 13.58
N GLU A 159 16.60 12.30 14.62
CA GLU A 159 16.67 11.65 15.93
C GLU A 159 16.23 10.18 15.87
N GLN A 160 15.21 9.84 15.06
CA GLN A 160 14.78 8.44 14.87
C GLN A 160 15.84 7.61 14.12
N LEU A 161 16.44 8.17 13.07
CA LEU A 161 17.51 7.50 12.33
C LEU A 161 18.74 7.26 13.22
N LEU A 162 19.11 8.24 14.05
CA LEU A 162 20.22 8.13 15.01
C LEU A 162 19.98 7.06 16.08
N LYS A 163 18.73 6.83 16.51
CA LYS A 163 18.42 5.76 17.48
C LYS A 163 18.66 4.36 16.92
N HIS A 164 18.60 4.21 15.59
CA HIS A 164 18.71 2.93 14.91
C HIS A 164 19.99 2.79 14.09
N VAL A 165 21.01 3.60 14.40
CA VAL A 165 22.30 3.60 13.68
C VAL A 165 23.01 2.24 13.73
N ASP A 166 22.66 1.40 14.71
CA ASP A 166 23.12 0.02 14.86
C ASP A 166 22.72 -0.89 13.69
N LYS A 167 21.66 -0.53 12.95
CA LYS A 167 21.20 -1.28 11.76
C LYS A 167 22.05 -1.05 10.50
N GLY A 168 22.99 -0.10 10.54
CA GLY A 168 23.96 0.16 9.46
C GLY A 168 23.44 1.07 8.34
N ASP A 169 24.23 1.17 7.27
CA ASP A 169 23.97 2.09 6.15
C ASP A 169 22.69 1.70 5.37
N GLY A 170 21.95 2.71 4.91
CA GLY A 170 20.70 2.51 4.15
C GLY A 170 19.43 2.63 4.97
N LEU A 171 19.52 3.06 6.23
CA LEU A 171 18.38 3.50 7.02
C LEU A 171 17.70 4.69 6.33
N TYR A 172 16.38 4.64 6.27
CA TYR A 172 15.57 5.74 5.77
C TYR A 172 14.21 5.75 6.44
N LEU A 173 13.53 6.88 6.31
CA LEU A 173 12.11 7.00 6.60
C LEU A 173 11.46 8.00 5.65
N VAL A 174 10.15 7.88 5.46
CA VAL A 174 9.35 8.79 4.63
C VAL A 174 8.42 9.59 5.54
N ARG A 175 8.38 10.90 5.33
CA ARG A 175 7.54 11.85 6.08
C ARG A 175 6.83 12.83 5.15
N LYS A 176 5.75 13.46 5.61
CA LYS A 176 5.09 14.55 4.86
C LYS A 176 6.04 15.74 4.72
N SER A 177 6.02 16.39 3.56
CA SER A 177 6.78 17.61 3.31
C SER A 177 6.18 18.78 4.08
N ALA A 178 7.00 19.46 4.87
CA ALA A 178 6.59 20.66 5.59
C ALA A 178 6.41 21.87 4.67
N THR A 179 7.05 21.85 3.49
CA THR A 179 7.07 23.00 2.55
C THR A 179 6.13 22.81 1.37
N LEU A 180 5.85 21.57 0.97
CA LEU A 180 4.94 21.26 -0.14
C LEU A 180 3.80 20.37 0.34
N ILE A 181 2.61 20.94 0.43
CA ILE A 181 1.39 20.20 0.76
C ILE A 181 1.19 19.07 -0.27
N GLY A 182 0.81 17.88 0.21
CA GLY A 182 0.59 16.70 -0.62
C GLY A 182 1.87 15.99 -1.11
N ASN A 183 3.06 16.48 -0.75
CA ASN A 183 4.32 15.84 -1.10
C ASN A 183 4.95 15.12 0.10
N PHE A 184 5.86 14.19 -0.20
CA PHE A 184 6.60 13.42 0.79
C PHE A 184 8.10 13.69 0.67
N VAL A 185 8.81 13.48 1.78
CA VAL A 185 10.27 13.64 1.89
C VAL A 185 10.84 12.34 2.42
N LEU A 186 11.81 11.79 1.68
CA LEU A 186 12.67 10.71 2.14
C LEU A 186 13.78 11.32 3.00
N SER A 187 13.97 10.80 4.22
CA SER A 187 15.05 11.19 5.13
C SER A 187 15.96 9.98 5.34
N VAL A 188 17.26 10.21 5.26
CA VAL A 188 18.35 9.20 5.38
C VAL A 188 19.38 9.66 6.39
#